data_AF-A0A8I2K821-F1
#
_entry.id   AF-A0A8I2K821-F1
#
_cell.length_a   1.000
_cell.length_b   1.000
_cell.length_c   1.000
_cell.angle_alpha   90.00
_cell.angle_beta   90.00
_cell.angle_gamma   90.00
#
_symmetry.space_group_name_H-M   'P 1'
#
loop_
_entity.id
_entity.type
_entity.pdbx_description
1 polymer ?
#
loop_
_entity_poly.entity_id
_entity_poly.type
_entity_poly.pdbx_seq_one_letter_code
_entity_poly.pdbx_strand_id
1 'polypeptide(L)'
;MVIFWKNILAAIGGTYLSALQIMVGFIIILAILEAVRRISLPLFAIALAAVGYILFGNYLPGILSHAGMGVKRFIYLTAFSHEGVFGLGLAVSSTYLFMFILFGTALQETGAADFFLRI
;
A
#
# COMPACT_ATOMS: atom_id res chain seq x y z
N MET A 1 4.83 -32.28 12.05
CA MET A 1 5.72 -31.31 11.38
C MET A 1 5.19 -30.85 10.00
N VAL A 2 4.58 -31.72 9.18
CA VAL A 2 4.08 -31.39 7.83
C VAL A 2 2.88 -30.41 7.80
N ILE A 3 2.02 -30.43 8.83
CA ILE A 3 0.82 -29.57 8.92
C ILE A 3 1.19 -28.10 9.09
N PHE A 4 2.23 -27.81 9.87
CA PHE A 4 2.71 -26.45 10.12
C PHE A 4 3.29 -25.82 8.84
N TRP A 5 4.03 -26.60 8.04
CA TRP A 5 4.59 -26.15 6.77
C TRP A 5 3.50 -25.81 5.73
N LYS A 6 2.43 -26.61 5.67
CA LYS A 6 1.26 -26.30 4.82
C LYS A 6 0.58 -25.00 5.23
N ASN A 7 0.46 -24.74 6.53
CA ASN A 7 -0.13 -23.50 7.04
C ASN A 7 0.75 -22.29 6.76
N ILE A 8 2.08 -22.41 6.84
CA ILE A 8 3.02 -21.34 6.45
C ILE A 8 2.92 -21.03 4.96
N LEU A 9 3.00 -22.06 4.10
CA LEU A 9 2.94 -21.87 2.64
C LEU A 9 1.61 -21.24 2.19
N ALA A 10 0.52 -21.58 2.86
CA ALA A 10 -0.79 -21.04 2.59
C ALA A 10 -1.04 -19.67 3.25
N ALA A 11 -0.39 -19.37 4.38
CA ALA A 11 -0.35 -18.02 4.95
C ALA A 11 0.41 -17.05 4.02
N ILE A 12 1.53 -17.49 3.43
CA ILE A 12 2.31 -16.74 2.43
C ILE A 12 1.50 -16.52 1.13
N GLY A 13 0.59 -17.45 0.80
CA GLY A 13 -0.29 -17.36 -0.37
C GLY A 13 -1.62 -16.61 -0.17
N GLY A 14 -1.90 -16.12 1.04
CA GLY A 14 -3.17 -15.46 1.37
C GLY A 14 -4.40 -16.37 1.39
N THR A 15 -4.21 -17.70 1.48
CA THR A 15 -5.32 -18.68 1.43
C THR A 15 -5.93 -18.99 2.80
N TYR A 16 -5.26 -18.65 3.90
CA TYR A 16 -5.78 -18.77 5.27
C TYR A 16 -5.90 -17.41 5.99
N LEU A 17 -6.68 -16.47 5.44
CA LEU A 17 -7.07 -15.28 6.20
C LEU A 17 -8.26 -15.62 7.12
N SER A 18 -8.11 -15.34 8.41
CA SER A 18 -9.22 -15.39 9.35
C SER A 18 -10.28 -14.34 9.00
N ALA A 19 -11.53 -14.55 9.39
CA ALA A 19 -12.61 -13.59 9.12
C ALA A 19 -12.28 -12.19 9.68
N LEU A 20 -11.62 -12.14 10.84
CA LEU A 20 -11.14 -10.90 11.45
C LEU A 20 -10.09 -10.21 10.59
N GLN A 21 -9.11 -10.94 10.05
CA GLN A 21 -8.09 -10.37 9.15
C GLN A 21 -8.70 -9.86 7.85
N ILE A 22 -9.70 -10.56 7.29
CA ILE A 22 -10.43 -10.09 6.10
C ILE A 22 -11.14 -8.77 6.41
N MET A 23 -11.85 -8.69 7.55
CA MET A 23 -12.57 -7.49 7.96
C MET A 23 -11.62 -6.30 8.18
N VAL A 24 -10.54 -6.51 8.94
CA VAL A 24 -9.53 -5.47 9.19
C VAL A 24 -8.85 -5.04 7.89
N GLY A 25 -8.43 -5.97 7.05
CA GLY A 25 -7.81 -5.66 5.77
C GLY A 25 -8.73 -4.90 4.82
N PHE A 26 -10.03 -5.24 4.81
CA PHE A 26 -11.03 -4.50 4.04
C PHE A 26 -11.20 -3.07 4.55
N ILE A 27 -11.28 -2.88 5.88
CA ILE A 27 -11.36 -1.54 6.50
C ILE A 27 -10.12 -0.71 6.15
N ILE A 28 -8.92 -1.31 6.20
CA ILE A 28 -7.66 -0.66 5.82
C ILE A 28 -7.73 -0.17 4.38
N ILE A 29 -8.16 -1.02 3.44
CA ILE A 29 -8.25 -0.65 2.02
C ILE A 29 -9.24 0.50 1.81
N LEU A 30 -10.40 0.46 2.48
CA LEU A 30 -11.37 1.57 2.41
C LEU A 30 -10.82 2.86 3.00
N ALA A 31 -10.10 2.79 4.13
CA ALA A 31 -9.48 3.94 4.75
C ALA A 31 -8.41 4.57 3.84
N ILE A 32 -7.62 3.75 3.15
CA ILE A 32 -6.63 4.22 2.17
C ILE A 32 -7.31 4.88 0.99
N LEU A 33 -8.36 4.28 0.44
CA LEU A 33 -9.12 4.87 -0.67
C LEU A 33 -9.74 6.22 -0.26
N GLU A 34 -10.27 6.33 0.95
CA GLU A 34 -10.78 7.59 1.50
C GLU A 34 -9.67 8.63 1.71
N ALA A 35 -8.49 8.22 2.18
CA ALA A 35 -7.33 9.10 2.30
C ALA A 35 -6.88 9.64 0.94
N VAL A 36 -6.82 8.78 -0.09
CA VAL A 36 -6.50 9.20 -1.46
C VAL A 36 -7.57 10.14 -2.01
N ARG A 37 -8.86 9.88 -1.73
CA ARG A 37 -9.98 10.78 -2.10
C ARG A 37 -9.81 12.18 -1.50
N ARG A 38 -9.34 12.27 -0.25
CA ARG A 38 -9.10 13.54 0.45
C ARG A 38 -7.92 14.32 -0.12
N ILE A 39 -6.92 13.64 -0.69
CA ILE A 39 -5.74 14.27 -1.28
C ILE A 39 -6.04 14.75 -2.71
N SER A 40 -6.60 13.88 -3.56
CA SER A 40 -6.78 14.17 -4.97
C SER A 40 -7.80 13.23 -5.63
N LEU A 41 -8.82 13.81 -6.26
CA LEU A 41 -9.84 13.06 -7.01
C LEU A 41 -9.26 12.31 -8.23
N PRO A 42 -8.33 12.87 -9.03
CA PRO A 42 -7.67 12.12 -10.10
C PRO A 42 -6.93 10.88 -9.60
N LEU A 43 -6.19 10.97 -8.48
CA LEU A 43 -5.48 9.82 -7.91
C LEU A 43 -6.46 8.76 -7.42
N PHE A 44 -7.57 9.19 -6.81
CA PHE A 44 -8.62 8.28 -6.38
C PHE A 44 -9.25 7.52 -7.55
N ALA A 45 -9.51 8.19 -8.67
CA ALA A 45 -10.06 7.55 -9.87
C ALA A 45 -9.10 6.47 -10.42
N ILE A 46 -7.80 6.76 -10.46
CA ILE A 46 -6.77 5.80 -10.89
C ILE A 46 -6.70 4.61 -9.92
N ALA A 47 -6.71 4.86 -8.61
CA ALA A 47 -6.71 3.81 -7.61
C ALA A 47 -7.93 2.89 -7.74
N LEU A 48 -9.12 3.47 -7.94
CA LEU A 48 -10.35 2.71 -8.14
C LEU A 48 -10.29 1.86 -9.43
N ALA A 49 -9.77 2.42 -10.52
CA ALA A 49 -9.58 1.71 -11.78
C ALA A 49 -8.59 0.55 -11.62
N ALA A 50 -7.48 0.75 -10.89
CA ALA A 50 -6.50 -0.30 -10.61
C ALA A 50 -7.08 -1.44 -9.76
N VAL A 51 -7.86 -1.11 -8.72
CA VAL A 51 -8.59 -2.12 -7.91
C VAL A 51 -9.57 -2.90 -8.79
N GLY A 52 -10.32 -2.21 -9.66
CA GLY A 52 -11.21 -2.84 -10.63
C GLY A 52 -10.46 -3.79 -11.58
N TYR A 53 -9.33 -3.35 -12.12
CA TYR A 53 -8.50 -4.15 -13.02
C TYR A 53 -7.98 -5.43 -12.34
N ILE A 54 -7.45 -5.33 -11.11
CA ILE A 54 -6.94 -6.49 -10.36
C ILE A 54 -8.03 -7.54 -10.10
N LEU A 55 -9.26 -7.10 -9.81
CA LEU A 55 -10.37 -8.00 -9.50
C LEU A 55 -11.04 -8.57 -10.75
N PHE A 56 -11.19 -7.78 -11.81
CA PHE A 56 -11.98 -8.12 -13.01
C PHE A 56 -11.15 -8.30 -14.28
N GLY A 57 -9.82 -8.35 -14.18
CA GLY A 57 -8.92 -8.52 -15.32
C GLY A 57 -9.12 -9.80 -16.13
N ASN A 58 -9.77 -10.81 -15.56
CA ASN A 58 -10.17 -12.04 -16.27
C ASN A 58 -11.29 -11.84 -17.29
N TYR A 59 -12.09 -10.77 -17.16
CA TYR A 59 -13.16 -10.45 -18.11
C TYR A 59 -12.70 -9.55 -19.25
N LEU A 60 -11.48 -9.00 -19.17
CA LEU A 60 -10.92 -8.15 -20.21
C LEU A 60 -10.36 -9.00 -21.37
N PRO A 61 -10.74 -8.72 -22.63
CA PRO A 61 -10.22 -9.43 -23.79
C PRO A 61 -8.84 -8.90 -24.23
N GLY A 62 -8.00 -9.80 -24.77
CA GLY A 62 -6.72 -9.45 -25.38
C GLY A 62 -5.54 -9.42 -24.40
N ILE A 63 -4.54 -8.58 -24.68
CA ILE A 63 -3.27 -8.48 -23.93
C ILE A 63 -3.46 -8.02 -22.47
N LEU A 64 -4.56 -7.33 -22.19
CA LEU A 64 -4.89 -6.85 -20.84
C LEU A 64 -5.58 -7.91 -19.97
N SER A 65 -5.76 -9.14 -20.49
CA SER A 65 -6.35 -10.24 -19.74
C SER A 65 -5.33 -10.85 -18.78
N HIS A 66 -5.75 -11.10 -17.53
CA HIS A 66 -5.00 -11.94 -16.60
C HIS A 66 -5.94 -12.89 -15.86
N ALA A 67 -5.42 -13.87 -15.13
CA ALA A 67 -6.20 -14.93 -14.48
C ALA A 67 -7.23 -14.48 -13.41
N GLY A 68 -7.39 -13.16 -13.20
CA GLY A 68 -8.14 -12.58 -12.10
C GLY A 68 -7.43 -12.80 -10.75
N MET A 69 -7.83 -12.03 -9.74
CA MET A 69 -7.36 -12.19 -8.38
C MET A 69 -8.54 -12.33 -7.42
N GLY A 70 -8.54 -13.39 -6.61
CA GLY A 70 -9.56 -13.56 -5.58
C GLY A 70 -9.47 -12.47 -4.52
N VAL A 71 -10.63 -11.98 -4.05
CA VAL A 71 -10.73 -10.88 -3.07
C VAL A 71 -9.89 -11.12 -1.81
N LYS A 72 -9.86 -12.35 -1.27
CA LYS A 72 -9.06 -12.68 -0.09
C LYS A 72 -7.56 -12.50 -0.33
N ARG A 73 -7.08 -12.89 -1.51
CA ARG A 73 -5.69 -12.74 -1.92
C ARG A 73 -5.35 -11.27 -2.19
N PHE A 74 -6.26 -10.52 -2.79
CA PHE A 74 -6.13 -9.07 -2.94
C PHE A 74 -5.99 -8.39 -1.58
N ILE A 75 -6.90 -8.66 -0.63
CA ILE A 75 -6.83 -8.09 0.72
C ILE A 75 -5.50 -8.43 1.39
N TYR A 76 -5.04 -9.67 1.28
CA TYR A 76 -3.75 -10.09 1.82
C TYR A 76 -2.58 -9.29 1.22
N LEU A 77 -2.49 -9.24 -0.11
CA LEU A 77 -1.39 -8.57 -0.81
C LEU A 77 -1.38 -7.06 -0.55
N THR A 78 -2.54 -6.42 -0.42
CA THR A 78 -2.62 -4.98 -0.22
C THR A 78 -2.41 -4.58 1.24
N ALA A 79 -3.01 -5.30 2.20
CA ALA A 79 -3.03 -4.89 3.61
C ALA A 79 -1.94 -5.55 4.48
N PHE A 80 -1.50 -6.77 4.15
CA PHE A 80 -0.66 -7.58 5.03
C PHE A 80 0.67 -8.03 4.41
N SER A 81 0.83 -7.95 3.09
CA SER A 81 2.10 -8.27 2.43
C SER A 81 3.14 -7.17 2.62
N HIS A 82 4.43 -7.55 2.61
CA HIS A 82 5.56 -6.63 2.61
C HIS A 82 5.69 -5.79 1.33
N GLU A 83 5.01 -6.20 0.26
CA GLU A 83 4.87 -5.41 -0.98
C GLU A 83 3.57 -4.59 -1.00
N GLY A 84 2.75 -4.71 0.06
CA GLY A 84 1.50 -3.98 0.20
C GLY A 84 1.71 -2.52 0.60
N VAL A 85 0.63 -1.88 1.06
CA VAL A 85 0.61 -0.42 1.31
C VAL A 85 1.53 -0.02 2.46
N PHE A 86 1.68 -0.90 3.46
CA PHE A 86 2.64 -0.71 4.57
C PHE A 86 4.03 -1.29 4.27
N GLY A 87 4.27 -1.62 3.01
CA GLY A 87 5.46 -2.28 2.55
C GLY A 87 6.64 -1.34 2.31
N LEU A 88 7.48 -1.74 1.35
CA LEU A 88 8.71 -1.05 0.99
C LEU A 88 8.49 0.44 0.67
N GLY A 89 7.38 0.81 0.03
CA GLY A 89 7.09 2.21 -0.29
C GLY A 89 7.00 3.12 0.94
N LEU A 90 6.32 2.64 2.00
CA LEU A 90 6.21 3.36 3.26
C LEU A 90 7.53 3.36 4.03
N ALA A 91 8.26 2.23 4.02
CA ALA A 91 9.57 2.10 4.68
C ALA A 91 10.65 3.01 4.06
N VAL A 92 10.70 3.10 2.73
CA VAL A 92 11.60 4.01 2.01
C VAL A 92 11.22 5.46 2.31
N SER A 93 9.92 5.78 2.25
CA SER A 93 9.43 7.13 2.55
C SER A 93 9.76 7.56 3.98
N SER A 94 9.57 6.68 4.97
CA SER A 94 9.85 7.00 6.38
C SER A 94 11.33 7.14 6.70
N THR A 95 12.22 6.51 5.94
CA THR A 95 13.67 6.61 6.18
C THR A 95 14.25 7.87 5.52
N TYR A 96 13.94 8.09 4.24
CA TYR A 96 14.56 9.18 3.48
C TYR A 96 13.84 10.52 3.64
N LEU A 97 12.50 10.55 3.55
CA LEU A 97 11.76 11.82 3.68
C LEU A 97 11.86 12.36 5.11
N PHE A 98 11.83 11.49 6.11
CA PHE A 98 11.98 11.93 7.50
C PHE A 98 13.32 12.63 7.73
N MET A 99 14.44 12.07 7.25
CA MET A 99 15.75 12.70 7.38
C MET A 99 15.81 14.07 6.68
N PHE A 100 15.24 14.17 5.47
CA PHE A 100 15.17 15.44 4.75
C PHE A 100 14.32 16.47 5.48
N ILE A 101 13.15 16.08 6.00
CA ILE A 101 12.26 16.97 6.76
C ILE A 101 12.94 17.39 8.07
N LEU A 102 13.52 16.45 8.81
CA LEU A 102 14.21 16.71 10.08
C LEU A 102 15.38 17.69 9.90
N PHE A 103 16.21 17.47 8.89
CA PHE A 103 17.33 18.37 8.60
C PHE A 103 16.83 19.73 8.09
N GLY A 104 15.81 19.73 7.24
CA GLY A 104 15.18 20.96 6.73
C GLY A 104 14.60 21.82 7.85
N THR A 105 13.85 21.22 8.78
CA THR A 105 13.29 21.95 9.92
C THR A 105 14.37 22.39 10.90
N ALA A 106 15.40 21.56 11.17
CA ALA A 106 16.52 21.97 12.02
C ALA A 106 17.29 23.17 11.43
N LEU A 107 17.50 23.20 10.11
CA LEU A 107 18.15 24.31 9.41
C LEU A 107 17.29 25.59 9.44
N GLN A 108 15.97 25.43 9.36
CA GLN A 108 15.01 26.52 9.45
C GLN A 108 14.95 27.13 10.86
N GLU A 109 14.92 26.30 11.90
CA GLU A 109 14.87 26.75 13.31
C GLU A 109 16.19 27.38 13.78
N THR A 110 17.34 26.92 13.26
CA THR A 110 18.65 27.51 13.62
C THR A 110 18.93 28.85 12.92
N GLY A 111 18.05 29.31 12.03
CA GLY A 111 18.25 30.54 11.25
C GLY A 111 19.39 30.42 10.22
N ALA A 112 20.02 29.26 10.10
CA ALA A 112 21.05 28.99 9.10
C ALA A 112 20.44 29.01 7.69
N ALA A 113 19.18 28.59 7.53
CA ALA A 113 18.45 28.73 6.27
C ALA A 113 18.39 30.20 5.81
N ASP A 114 18.04 31.12 6.71
CA ASP A 114 17.99 32.55 6.41
C ASP A 114 19.38 33.17 6.20
N PHE A 115 20.40 32.65 6.89
CA PHE A 115 21.81 33.06 6.67
C PHE A 115 22.30 32.74 5.25
N PHE A 116 21.94 31.57 4.70
CA PHE A 116 22.27 31.21 3.31
C PHE A 116 21.47 31.99 2.28
N LEU A 117 20.24 32.41 2.59
CA LEU A 117 19.39 33.17 1.67
C LEU A 117 19.73 34.67 1.62
N ARG A 118 20.47 35.17 2.62
CA ARG A 118 20.76 36.60 2.80
C ARG A 118 22.18 37.00 2.36
N ILE A 119 23.02 36.04 1.98
CA ILE A 119 24.30 36.22 1.29
C ILE A 119 24.07 36.18 -0.22
#